data_AF-A0A9D9HTI2-F1
#
_entry.id   AF-A0A9D9HTI2-F1
#
_cell.length_a   1.000
_cell.length_b   1.000
_cell.length_c   1.000
_cell.angle_alpha   90.00
_cell.angle_beta   90.00
_cell.angle_gamma   90.00
#
_symmetry.space_group_name_H-M   'P 1'
#
loop_
_entity.id
_entity.type
_entity.pdbx_description
1 polymer ?
#
loop_
_entity_poly.entity_id
_entity_poly.type
_entity_poly.pdbx_seq_one_letter_code
_entity_poly.pdbx_strand_id
1 'polypeptide(L)'
;MNRVILIAVFHLLIVGVMAQEKIVQTAGRDQLGEFAPKFAELNDDVLFGEVWSRTDKLGLRDRSLVTITSLISQGITDNSLVYHLQTAKKNGITRTEIAEIITHIGFYAGWPKAWAAFNLAKGVWADDTTGEDAKAAFQREMIFPIGEPNTAYAQYFVGNSYLASVSNEQVNIANVTFEPGCRNNWHIHKATKGGGQMLIGVAGRGWYQEEGKPAVEILPGTVIHIPAGVKHWHGAAADSWFAHLAFELSGENTSNEWLEPVTDEAYNKLQK
;
A
#
# COMPACT_ATOMS: atom_id res chain seq x y z
N MET A 1 39.25 -37.76 41.11
CA MET A 1 39.27 -36.29 41.28
C MET A 1 39.13 -35.67 39.90
N ASN A 2 37.93 -35.18 39.59
CA ASN A 2 37.48 -34.83 38.25
C ASN A 2 38.05 -33.48 37.79
N ARG A 3 38.57 -33.45 36.56
CA ARG A 3 38.96 -32.24 35.84
C ARG A 3 37.73 -31.58 35.25
N VAL A 4 37.44 -30.34 35.64
CA VAL A 4 36.41 -29.50 35.03
C VAL A 4 37.10 -28.59 34.02
N ILE A 5 36.78 -28.73 32.74
CA ILE A 5 37.24 -27.86 31.66
C ILE A 5 36.15 -26.80 31.44
N LEU A 6 36.48 -25.54 31.70
CA LEU A 6 35.61 -24.38 31.44
C LEU A 6 35.75 -24.00 29.96
N ILE A 7 34.70 -24.18 29.17
CA ILE A 7 34.63 -23.70 27.78
C ILE A 7 33.96 -22.32 27.81
N ALA A 8 34.73 -21.26 27.56
CA ALA A 8 34.21 -19.92 27.36
C ALA A 8 33.66 -19.81 25.93
N VAL A 9 32.34 -19.68 25.79
CA VAL A 9 31.67 -19.44 24.50
C VAL A 9 31.65 -17.94 24.24
N PHE A 10 32.57 -17.46 23.40
CA PHE A 10 32.53 -16.10 22.86
C PHE A 10 31.43 -16.02 21.79
N HIS A 11 30.33 -15.33 22.09
CA HIS A 11 29.37 -14.92 21.06
C HIS A 11 29.94 -13.70 20.34
N LEU A 12 30.43 -13.90 19.11
CA LEU A 12 30.79 -12.82 18.22
C LEU A 12 29.48 -12.18 17.70
N LEU A 13 29.07 -11.06 18.30
CA LEU A 13 28.06 -10.18 17.72
C LEU A 13 28.69 -9.52 16.48
N ILE A 14 28.49 -10.13 15.31
CA ILE A 14 28.81 -9.49 14.03
C ILE A 14 27.75 -8.41 13.80
N VAL A 15 28.01 -7.20 14.30
CA VAL A 15 27.33 -6.01 13.81
C VAL A 15 27.90 -5.77 12.41
N GLY A 16 27.25 -6.36 11.41
CA GLY A 16 27.47 -5.98 10.02
C GLY A 16 27.15 -4.50 9.90
N VAL A 17 28.18 -3.66 9.78
CA VAL A 17 28.02 -2.29 9.30
C VAL A 17 27.48 -2.42 7.89
N MET A 18 26.15 -2.37 7.73
CA MET A 18 25.56 -2.20 6.42
C MET A 18 26.11 -0.91 5.86
N ALA A 19 26.85 -1.01 4.76
CA ALA A 19 27.33 0.15 4.03
C ALA A 19 26.10 1.01 3.70
N GLN A 20 26.17 2.26 4.11
CA GLN A 20 25.10 3.21 3.87
C GLN A 20 24.93 3.42 2.37
N GLU A 21 23.72 3.20 1.88
CA GLU A 21 23.43 3.36 0.47
C GLU A 21 23.51 4.84 0.10
N LYS A 22 24.45 5.17 -0.79
CA LYS A 22 24.71 6.55 -1.20
C LYS A 22 23.66 6.97 -2.22
N ILE A 23 22.94 8.06 -1.96
CA ILE A 23 22.04 8.67 -2.93
C ILE A 23 22.89 9.19 -4.09
N VAL A 24 22.53 8.81 -5.32
CA VAL A 24 23.15 9.33 -6.54
C VAL A 24 22.17 10.30 -7.18
N GLN A 25 22.62 11.53 -7.41
CA GLN A 25 21.86 12.61 -8.03
C GLN A 25 22.72 13.25 -9.11
N THR A 26 22.11 13.68 -10.22
CA THR A 26 22.79 14.35 -11.34
C THR A 26 22.15 15.67 -11.73
N ALA A 27 21.02 16.04 -11.12
CA ALA A 27 20.26 17.22 -11.49
C ALA A 27 21.09 18.52 -11.46
N GLY A 28 22.04 18.65 -10.53
CA GLY A 28 22.95 19.78 -10.46
C GLY A 28 23.83 19.86 -11.70
N ARG A 29 24.50 18.76 -12.05
CA ARG A 29 25.34 18.69 -13.26
C ARG A 29 24.54 18.83 -14.55
N ASP A 30 23.37 18.21 -14.62
CA ASP A 30 22.53 18.22 -15.82
C ASP A 30 22.00 19.63 -16.12
N GLN A 31 21.64 20.41 -15.09
CA GLN A 31 21.03 21.73 -15.27
C GLN A 31 22.03 22.89 -15.20
N LEU A 32 23.08 22.76 -14.39
CA LEU A 32 24.00 23.85 -14.06
C LEU A 32 25.47 23.50 -14.29
N GLY A 33 25.79 22.33 -14.87
CA GLY A 33 27.17 21.86 -15.01
C GLY A 33 28.08 22.83 -15.79
N GLU A 34 27.59 23.44 -16.87
CA GLU A 34 28.36 24.42 -17.64
C GLU A 34 28.37 25.81 -16.98
N PHE A 35 27.26 26.21 -16.37
CA PHE A 35 27.07 27.56 -15.83
C PHE A 35 27.72 27.75 -14.45
N ALA A 36 27.53 26.78 -13.55
CA ALA A 36 28.00 26.81 -12.18
C ALA A 36 28.51 25.41 -11.74
N PRO A 37 29.60 24.91 -12.33
CA PRO A 37 30.08 23.53 -12.14
C PRO A 37 30.33 23.16 -10.68
N LYS A 38 30.84 24.11 -9.88
CA LYS A 38 31.07 23.84 -8.45
C LYS A 38 29.77 23.73 -7.67
N PHE A 39 28.75 24.53 -8.00
CA PHE A 39 27.45 24.42 -7.36
C PHE A 39 26.78 23.09 -7.72
N ALA A 40 26.85 22.70 -9.00
CA ALA A 40 26.38 21.41 -9.49
C ALA A 40 27.01 20.23 -8.73
N GLU A 41 28.34 20.22 -8.60
CA GLU A 41 29.08 19.22 -7.83
C GLU A 41 28.63 19.18 -6.35
N LEU A 42 28.55 20.34 -5.69
CA LEU A 42 28.14 20.42 -4.28
C LEU A 42 26.69 19.95 -4.07
N ASN A 43 25.79 20.24 -5.00
CA ASN A 43 24.42 19.76 -4.95
C ASN A 43 24.36 18.24 -5.03
N ASP A 44 25.01 17.67 -6.04
CA ASP A 44 24.91 16.25 -6.35
C ASP A 44 25.69 15.39 -5.36
N ASP A 45 26.96 15.74 -5.12
CA ASP A 45 27.89 14.88 -4.38
C ASP A 45 27.80 15.11 -2.88
N VAL A 46 27.64 16.37 -2.44
CA VAL A 46 27.70 16.74 -1.03
C VAL A 46 26.31 16.80 -0.42
N LEU A 47 25.40 17.62 -0.97
CA LEU A 47 24.04 17.73 -0.41
C LEU A 47 23.32 16.38 -0.50
N PHE A 48 23.13 15.83 -1.69
CA PHE A 48 22.44 14.55 -1.84
C PHE A 48 23.36 13.36 -1.54
N GLY A 49 24.53 13.33 -2.18
CA GLY A 49 25.46 12.21 -2.05
C GLY A 49 26.00 11.98 -0.64
N GLU A 50 26.18 13.00 0.19
CA GLU A 50 26.69 12.83 1.55
C GLU A 50 25.63 13.16 2.61
N VAL A 51 25.08 14.38 2.62
CA VAL A 51 24.24 14.85 3.73
C VAL A 51 22.92 14.08 3.79
N TRP A 52 22.21 13.94 2.68
CA TRP A 52 20.96 13.15 2.64
C TRP A 52 21.23 11.65 2.78
N SER A 53 22.36 11.15 2.30
CA SER A 53 22.75 9.74 2.45
C SER A 53 23.01 9.31 3.89
N ARG A 54 23.28 10.24 4.83
CA ARG A 54 23.54 9.95 6.27
C ARG A 54 22.27 9.55 7.06
N THR A 55 21.60 8.52 6.58
CA THR A 55 20.37 7.89 7.11
C THR A 55 20.53 7.16 8.45
N ASP A 56 21.75 6.74 8.81
CA ASP A 56 22.12 6.12 10.08
C ASP A 56 22.10 7.11 11.25
N LYS A 57 22.12 8.41 10.95
CA LYS A 57 22.04 9.50 11.93
C LYS A 57 20.66 10.14 11.99
N LEU A 58 20.07 10.43 10.83
CA LEU A 58 18.72 10.98 10.71
C LEU A 58 18.08 10.42 9.45
N GLY A 59 16.94 9.75 9.60
CA GLY A 59 16.25 9.08 8.51
C GLY A 59 15.73 10.06 7.44
N LEU A 60 15.52 9.55 6.23
CA LEU A 60 15.06 10.35 5.09
C LEU A 60 13.69 11.00 5.34
N ARG A 61 12.81 10.31 6.08
CA ARG A 61 11.51 10.86 6.50
C ARG A 61 11.67 12.14 7.30
N ASP A 62 12.49 12.09 8.36
CA ASP A 62 12.69 13.22 9.26
C ASP A 62 13.49 14.35 8.60
N ARG A 63 14.46 14.02 7.75
CA ARG A 63 15.13 15.00 6.89
C ARG A 63 14.15 15.73 6.00
N SER A 64 13.22 15.00 5.38
CA SER A 64 12.18 15.59 4.55
C SER A 64 11.29 16.53 5.35
N LEU A 65 10.87 16.13 6.55
CA LEU A 65 10.09 16.97 7.47
C LEU A 65 10.83 18.27 7.83
N VAL A 66 12.11 18.20 8.17
CA VAL A 66 12.93 19.38 8.48
C VAL A 66 13.08 20.28 7.25
N THR A 67 13.33 19.71 6.08
CA THR A 67 13.51 20.49 4.84
C THR A 67 12.23 21.20 4.42
N ILE A 68 11.08 20.52 4.37
CA ILE A 68 9.81 21.18 4.01
C ILE A 68 9.45 22.26 5.03
N THR A 69 9.68 22.01 6.32
CA THR A 69 9.43 23.01 7.38
C THR A 69 10.28 24.25 7.17
N SER A 70 11.56 24.08 6.84
CA SER A 70 12.48 25.18 6.55
C SER A 70 12.04 26.00 5.33
N LEU A 71 11.71 25.33 4.22
CA LEU A 71 11.27 26.00 2.98
C LEU A 71 9.98 26.78 3.18
N ILE A 72 8.96 26.15 3.79
CA ILE A 72 7.67 26.81 4.07
C ILE A 72 7.90 27.99 5.02
N SER A 73 8.73 27.85 6.05
CA SER A 73 9.01 28.92 7.01
C SER A 73 9.71 30.13 6.36
N GLN A 74 10.51 29.91 5.33
CA GLN A 74 11.14 30.97 4.52
C GLN A 74 10.19 31.58 3.49
N GLY A 75 9.00 31.02 3.30
CA GLY A 75 8.03 31.48 2.29
C GLY A 75 8.38 31.03 0.87
N ILE A 76 9.20 29.98 0.71
CA ILE A 76 9.52 29.41 -0.59
C ILE A 76 8.33 28.57 -1.06
N THR A 77 7.75 28.93 -2.20
CA THR A 77 6.53 28.32 -2.76
C THR A 77 6.68 28.02 -4.25
N ASP A 78 7.90 27.69 -4.68
CA ASP A 78 8.23 27.34 -6.06
C ASP A 78 8.46 25.83 -6.23
N ASN A 79 9.02 25.44 -7.38
CA ASN A 79 9.30 24.04 -7.71
C ASN A 79 10.22 23.34 -6.69
N SER A 80 11.03 24.08 -5.93
CA SER A 80 11.87 23.53 -4.86
C SER A 80 11.00 22.91 -3.77
N LEU A 81 9.95 23.62 -3.33
CA LEU A 81 9.02 23.08 -2.33
C LEU A 81 8.23 21.89 -2.90
N VAL A 82 7.80 21.95 -4.16
CA VAL A 82 7.09 20.83 -4.81
C VAL A 82 7.95 19.55 -4.82
N TYR A 83 9.22 19.66 -5.24
CA TYR A 83 10.16 18.54 -5.24
C TYR A 83 10.33 17.92 -3.85
N HIS A 84 10.47 18.76 -2.81
CA HIS A 84 10.65 18.27 -1.44
C HIS A 84 9.36 17.72 -0.83
N LEU A 85 8.19 18.19 -1.22
CA LEU A 85 6.90 17.60 -0.87
C LEU A 85 6.74 16.20 -1.50
N GLN A 86 7.09 16.03 -2.79
CA GLN A 86 7.09 14.71 -3.44
C GLN A 86 8.10 13.75 -2.79
N THR A 87 9.29 14.27 -2.45
CA THR A 87 10.32 13.50 -1.75
C THR A 87 9.85 13.10 -0.35
N ALA A 88 9.17 14.00 0.38
CA ALA A 88 8.56 13.71 1.67
C ALA A 88 7.52 12.59 1.58
N LYS A 89 6.63 12.62 0.57
CA LYS A 89 5.67 11.55 0.28
C LYS A 89 6.39 10.22 0.05
N LYS A 90 7.39 10.19 -0.83
CA LYS A 90 8.21 8.99 -1.12
C LYS A 90 8.90 8.43 0.12
N ASN A 91 9.32 9.31 1.03
CA ASN A 91 9.99 8.95 2.28
C ASN A 91 9.00 8.62 3.42
N GLY A 92 7.70 8.51 3.15
CA GLY A 92 6.71 8.02 4.09
C GLY A 92 6.02 9.07 4.94
N ILE A 93 6.06 10.36 4.58
CA ILE A 93 5.15 11.35 5.17
C ILE A 93 3.77 11.17 4.53
N THR A 94 2.78 10.82 5.35
CA THR A 94 1.40 10.58 4.92
C THR A 94 0.65 11.88 4.64
N ARG A 95 -0.51 11.77 3.97
CA ARG A 95 -1.45 12.89 3.74
C ARG A 95 -1.86 13.57 5.05
N THR A 96 -2.20 12.78 6.06
CA THR A 96 -2.59 13.28 7.39
C THR A 96 -1.44 14.01 8.06
N GLU A 97 -0.24 13.43 8.05
CA GLU A 97 0.93 14.05 8.67
C GLU A 97 1.32 15.36 7.98
N ILE A 98 1.32 15.44 6.64
CA ILE A 98 1.64 16.70 5.95
C ILE A 98 0.60 17.78 6.24
N ALA A 99 -0.68 17.41 6.36
CA ALA A 99 -1.73 18.35 6.74
C ALA A 99 -1.52 18.91 8.16
N GLU A 100 -1.17 18.06 9.12
CA GLU A 100 -0.86 18.47 10.49
C GLU A 100 0.42 19.32 10.55
N ILE A 101 1.47 18.93 9.83
CA ILE A 101 2.74 19.68 9.76
C ILE A 101 2.49 21.10 9.23
N ILE A 102 1.80 21.25 8.09
CA ILE A 102 1.55 22.57 7.49
C ILE A 102 0.63 23.41 8.38
N THR A 103 -0.39 22.79 8.99
CA THR A 103 -1.27 23.46 9.96
C THR A 103 -0.46 24.00 11.13
N HIS A 104 0.44 23.18 11.70
CA HIS A 104 1.30 23.58 12.80
C HIS A 104 2.25 24.71 12.40
N ILE A 105 2.87 24.63 11.21
CA ILE A 105 3.71 25.70 10.65
C ILE A 105 2.93 27.01 10.51
N GLY A 106 1.63 26.97 10.19
CA GLY A 106 0.79 28.16 10.12
C GLY A 106 0.80 29.01 11.39
N PHE A 107 0.87 28.37 12.56
CA PHE A 107 0.94 29.06 13.86
C PHE A 107 2.32 29.67 14.14
N TYR A 108 3.40 29.01 13.71
CA TYR A 108 4.77 29.41 14.06
C TYR A 108 5.47 30.26 13.00
N ALA A 109 5.14 30.08 11.72
CA ALA A 109 5.78 30.77 10.60
C ALA A 109 4.83 31.72 9.83
N GLY A 110 3.53 31.65 10.12
CA GLY A 110 2.50 32.55 9.62
C GLY A 110 1.50 31.90 8.66
N TRP A 111 0.23 32.28 8.83
CA TRP A 111 -0.91 31.74 8.08
C TRP A 111 -0.79 31.83 6.54
N PRO A 112 -0.30 32.95 5.95
CA PRO A 112 -0.17 33.05 4.50
C PRO A 112 0.79 32.00 3.91
N LYS A 113 1.87 31.65 4.63
CA LYS A 113 2.84 30.64 4.18
C LYS A 113 2.23 29.24 4.20
N ALA A 114 1.44 28.91 5.23
CA ALA A 114 0.70 27.66 5.29
C ALA A 114 -0.32 27.53 4.15
N TRP A 115 -1.07 28.60 3.83
CA TRP A 115 -1.99 28.62 2.70
C TRP A 115 -1.30 28.34 1.37
N ALA A 116 -0.16 28.99 1.12
CA ALA A 116 0.60 28.76 -0.10
C ALA A 116 1.14 27.32 -0.18
N ALA A 117 1.65 26.79 0.94
CA ALA A 117 2.11 25.41 1.01
C ALA A 117 0.99 24.38 0.79
N PHE A 118 -0.21 24.61 1.36
CA PHE A 118 -1.37 23.74 1.15
C PHE A 118 -1.81 23.65 -0.31
N ASN A 119 -1.69 24.74 -1.08
CA ASN A 119 -2.01 24.70 -2.51
C ASN A 119 -1.12 23.74 -3.29
N LEU A 120 0.16 23.65 -2.93
CA LEU A 120 1.11 22.72 -3.54
C LEU A 120 0.93 21.29 -3.00
N ALA A 121 0.79 21.14 -1.68
CA ALA A 121 0.62 19.83 -1.04
C ALA A 121 -0.62 19.08 -1.53
N LYS A 122 -1.75 19.78 -1.76
CA LYS A 122 -2.95 19.16 -2.35
C LYS A 122 -2.67 18.49 -3.70
N GLY A 123 -1.81 19.08 -4.53
CA GLY A 123 -1.44 18.47 -5.82
C GLY A 123 -0.60 17.20 -5.66
N VAL A 124 0.32 17.19 -4.70
CA VAL A 124 1.22 16.04 -4.45
C VAL A 124 0.50 14.84 -3.82
N TRP A 125 -0.53 15.09 -3.00
CA TRP A 125 -1.35 14.07 -2.34
C TRP A 125 -2.75 13.88 -2.98
N ALA A 126 -2.95 14.33 -4.22
CA ALA A 126 -4.24 14.23 -4.89
C ALA A 126 -4.71 12.77 -5.08
N ASP A 127 -3.81 11.85 -5.41
CA ASP A 127 -4.16 10.43 -5.60
C ASP A 127 -4.70 9.80 -4.29
N ASP A 128 -4.12 10.18 -3.15
CA ASP A 128 -4.48 9.66 -1.83
C ASP A 128 -5.89 10.13 -1.40
N THR A 129 -6.33 11.32 -1.84
CA THR A 129 -7.73 11.76 -1.66
C THR A 129 -8.70 10.92 -2.46
N THR A 130 -8.35 10.53 -3.69
CA THR A 130 -9.26 9.73 -4.51
C THR A 130 -9.51 8.36 -3.88
N GLY A 131 -8.48 7.73 -3.28
CA GLY A 131 -8.62 6.45 -2.57
C GLY A 131 -9.43 6.54 -1.27
N GLU A 132 -9.09 7.48 -0.38
CA GLU A 132 -9.80 7.66 0.91
C GLU A 132 -11.24 8.13 0.72
N ASP A 133 -11.49 9.11 -0.15
CA ASP A 133 -12.83 9.61 -0.43
C ASP A 133 -13.65 8.57 -1.21
N ALA A 134 -13.05 7.82 -2.15
CA ALA A 134 -13.75 6.74 -2.84
C ALA A 134 -14.08 5.58 -1.90
N LYS A 135 -13.17 5.19 -1.00
CA LYS A 135 -13.43 4.18 0.03
C LYS A 135 -14.59 4.61 0.93
N ALA A 136 -14.57 5.87 1.39
CA ALA A 136 -15.63 6.41 2.23
C ALA A 136 -16.97 6.56 1.46
N ALA A 137 -16.92 6.87 0.16
CA ALA A 137 -18.08 6.89 -0.72
C ALA A 137 -18.66 5.50 -0.91
N PHE A 138 -17.82 4.53 -1.23
CA PHE A 138 -18.21 3.14 -1.43
C PHE A 138 -18.78 2.52 -0.15
N GLN A 139 -18.23 2.84 1.03
CA GLN A 139 -18.82 2.43 2.32
C GLN A 139 -20.28 2.88 2.48
N ARG A 140 -20.67 4.03 1.91
CA ARG A 140 -22.06 4.52 1.98
C ARG A 140 -23.02 3.77 1.06
N GLU A 141 -22.52 2.97 0.12
CA GLU A 141 -23.33 2.16 -0.79
C GLU A 141 -23.81 0.86 -0.13
N MET A 142 -23.20 0.43 0.97
CA MET A 142 -23.50 -0.87 1.60
C MET A 142 -23.60 -0.84 3.12
N ILE A 143 -24.35 -1.80 3.64
CA ILE A 143 -24.61 -1.95 5.08
C ILE A 143 -23.49 -2.67 5.84
N PHE A 144 -22.64 -3.42 5.13
CA PHE A 144 -21.52 -4.13 5.74
C PHE A 144 -20.29 -3.21 5.80
N PRO A 145 -19.52 -3.22 6.89
CA PRO A 145 -18.29 -2.44 6.97
C PRO A 145 -17.25 -2.96 5.99
N ILE A 146 -16.43 -2.06 5.43
CA ILE A 146 -15.28 -2.41 4.60
C ILE A 146 -14.21 -3.15 5.43
N GLY A 147 -14.02 -2.72 6.68
CA GLY A 147 -13.06 -3.30 7.61
C GLY A 147 -11.63 -2.80 7.44
N GLU A 148 -10.71 -3.56 8.03
CA GLU A 148 -9.29 -3.23 8.10
C GLU A 148 -8.53 -3.73 6.85
N PRO A 149 -7.38 -3.14 6.50
CA PRO A 149 -6.54 -3.65 5.42
C PRO A 149 -6.18 -5.12 5.61
N ASN A 150 -6.31 -5.92 4.55
CA ASN A 150 -6.10 -7.37 4.57
C ASN A 150 -4.61 -7.75 4.55
N THR A 151 -3.84 -7.20 5.49
CA THR A 151 -2.37 -7.31 5.52
C THR A 151 -1.87 -8.75 5.69
N ALA A 152 -2.60 -9.58 6.42
CA ALA A 152 -2.24 -10.98 6.66
C ALA A 152 -2.19 -11.82 5.37
N TYR A 153 -3.04 -11.48 4.38
CA TYR A 153 -3.13 -12.21 3.12
C TYR A 153 -2.64 -11.40 1.92
N ALA A 154 -2.08 -10.20 2.11
CA ALA A 154 -1.68 -9.29 1.03
C ALA A 154 -0.78 -9.93 -0.03
N GLN A 155 0.06 -10.91 0.34
CA GLN A 155 0.90 -11.67 -0.59
C GLN A 155 0.12 -12.51 -1.63
N TYR A 156 -1.14 -12.81 -1.37
CA TYR A 156 -2.05 -13.57 -2.24
C TYR A 156 -3.00 -12.69 -3.04
N PHE A 157 -2.77 -11.36 -3.05
CA PHE A 157 -3.60 -10.40 -3.75
C PHE A 157 -2.73 -9.53 -4.65
N VAL A 158 -3.30 -9.14 -5.78
CA VAL A 158 -2.81 -8.04 -6.60
C VAL A 158 -3.70 -6.83 -6.28
N GLY A 159 -3.10 -5.74 -5.80
CA GLY A 159 -3.83 -4.55 -5.33
C GLY A 159 -4.25 -4.62 -3.85
N ASN A 160 -5.00 -3.62 -3.39
CA ASN A 160 -5.41 -3.52 -1.98
C ASN A 160 -6.79 -4.15 -1.74
N SER A 161 -6.87 -4.96 -0.68
CA SER A 161 -8.13 -5.49 -0.17
C SER A 161 -8.30 -5.19 1.32
N TYR A 162 -9.55 -5.24 1.77
CA TYR A 162 -9.96 -5.01 3.15
C TYR A 162 -10.89 -6.13 3.60
N LEU A 163 -10.88 -6.41 4.90
CA LEU A 163 -11.65 -7.50 5.49
C LEU A 163 -12.36 -7.03 6.76
N ALA A 164 -13.66 -7.29 6.82
CA ALA A 164 -14.47 -7.19 8.01
C ALA A 164 -15.11 -8.55 8.33
N SER A 165 -14.87 -9.06 9.53
CA SER A 165 -15.60 -10.24 10.03
C SER A 165 -17.07 -9.87 10.28
N VAL A 166 -17.99 -10.67 9.75
CA VAL A 166 -19.45 -10.53 9.93
C VAL A 166 -19.97 -11.57 10.92
N SER A 167 -19.46 -12.80 10.84
CA SER A 167 -19.78 -13.90 11.77
C SER A 167 -18.60 -14.85 11.89
N ASN A 168 -18.33 -15.35 13.11
CA ASN A 168 -17.31 -16.36 13.40
C ASN A 168 -17.88 -17.57 14.18
N GLU A 169 -19.21 -17.71 14.22
CA GLU A 169 -19.87 -18.75 15.01
C GLU A 169 -20.39 -19.89 14.13
N GLN A 170 -21.69 -19.88 13.80
CA GLN A 170 -22.33 -20.98 13.07
C GLN A 170 -21.76 -21.15 11.67
N VAL A 171 -21.52 -20.03 10.98
CA VAL A 171 -20.89 -19.97 9.67
C VAL A 171 -19.91 -18.81 9.70
N ASN A 172 -18.67 -19.06 9.25
CA ASN A 172 -17.68 -18.00 9.08
C ASN A 172 -18.08 -17.16 7.86
N ILE A 173 -18.36 -15.88 8.11
CA ILE A 173 -18.73 -14.91 7.08
C ILE A 173 -17.84 -13.70 7.24
N ALA A 174 -17.19 -13.30 6.16
CA ALA A 174 -16.45 -12.05 6.08
C ALA A 174 -16.97 -11.21 4.91
N ASN A 175 -17.05 -9.89 5.10
CA ASN A 175 -17.15 -8.96 3.99
C ASN A 175 -15.74 -8.66 3.49
N VAL A 176 -15.46 -8.98 2.23
CA VAL A 176 -14.18 -8.70 1.58
C VAL A 176 -14.41 -7.59 0.57
N THR A 177 -13.63 -6.51 0.68
CA THR A 177 -13.72 -5.36 -0.21
C THR A 177 -12.43 -5.21 -1.01
N PHE A 178 -12.56 -4.93 -2.30
CA PHE A 178 -11.50 -4.81 -3.28
C PHE A 178 -11.50 -3.39 -3.86
N GLU A 179 -10.33 -2.75 -3.89
CA GLU A 179 -10.11 -1.57 -4.72
C GLU A 179 -10.29 -1.91 -6.21
N PRO A 180 -10.57 -0.92 -7.09
CA PRO A 180 -10.60 -1.13 -8.53
C PRO A 180 -9.35 -1.87 -9.03
N GLY A 181 -9.56 -2.95 -9.79
CA GLY A 181 -8.47 -3.80 -10.30
C GLY A 181 -7.90 -4.82 -9.31
N CYS A 182 -8.27 -4.74 -8.02
CA CYS A 182 -7.77 -5.68 -7.03
C CYS A 182 -8.41 -7.06 -7.19
N ARG A 183 -7.60 -8.12 -7.12
CA ARG A 183 -8.05 -9.51 -7.14
C ARG A 183 -7.15 -10.41 -6.31
N ASN A 184 -7.68 -11.53 -5.85
CA ASN A 184 -6.86 -12.57 -5.26
C ASN A 184 -6.17 -13.42 -6.33
N ASN A 185 -5.16 -14.17 -5.91
CA ASN A 185 -4.54 -15.20 -6.71
C ASN A 185 -5.52 -16.36 -6.95
N TRP A 186 -5.20 -17.19 -7.95
CA TRP A 186 -5.86 -18.48 -8.08
C TRP A 186 -5.73 -19.27 -6.78
N HIS A 187 -6.82 -19.90 -6.35
CA HIS A 187 -6.82 -20.72 -5.15
C HIS A 187 -7.90 -21.80 -5.17
N ILE A 188 -7.77 -22.75 -4.25
CA ILE A 188 -8.66 -23.90 -4.10
C ILE A 188 -9.06 -24.02 -2.63
N HIS A 189 -10.36 -24.09 -2.37
CA HIS A 189 -10.91 -24.57 -1.09
C HIS A 189 -11.01 -26.09 -1.13
N LYS A 190 -10.23 -26.80 -0.31
CA LYS A 190 -10.24 -28.27 -0.24
C LYS A 190 -11.15 -28.75 0.88
N ALA A 191 -11.78 -29.90 0.67
CA ALA A 191 -12.49 -30.68 1.68
C ALA A 191 -12.58 -32.14 1.21
N THR A 192 -12.64 -33.10 2.14
CA THR A 192 -12.90 -34.51 1.80
C THR A 192 -14.38 -34.78 1.52
N LYS A 193 -15.27 -33.99 2.13
CA LYS A 193 -16.73 -34.05 1.95
C LYS A 193 -17.34 -32.69 2.29
N GLY A 194 -18.30 -32.23 1.48
CA GLY A 194 -18.90 -30.91 1.64
C GLY A 194 -17.88 -29.79 1.38
N GLY A 195 -17.97 -28.70 2.15
CA GLY A 195 -17.03 -27.58 2.07
C GLY A 195 -17.18 -26.73 0.82
N GLY A 196 -16.14 -25.94 0.56
CA GLY A 196 -16.11 -24.96 -0.52
C GLY A 196 -16.42 -23.56 -0.02
N GLN A 197 -16.75 -22.68 -0.95
CA GLN A 197 -17.03 -21.28 -0.68
C GLN A 197 -18.33 -20.87 -1.39
N MET A 198 -19.02 -19.90 -0.80
CA MET A 198 -20.10 -19.20 -1.48
C MET A 198 -19.84 -17.70 -1.39
N LEU A 199 -20.07 -17.00 -2.49
CA LEU A 199 -19.96 -15.54 -2.55
C LEU A 199 -21.35 -14.95 -2.76
N ILE A 200 -21.62 -13.83 -2.09
CA ILE A 200 -22.79 -13.00 -2.38
C ILE A 200 -22.28 -11.58 -2.61
N GLY A 201 -22.41 -11.07 -3.84
CA GLY A 201 -22.08 -9.68 -4.14
C GLY A 201 -22.98 -8.74 -3.34
N VAL A 202 -22.38 -7.72 -2.70
CA VAL A 202 -23.14 -6.76 -1.87
C VAL A 202 -22.98 -5.31 -2.29
N ALA A 203 -21.91 -4.96 -3.02
CA ALA A 203 -21.69 -3.61 -3.52
C ALA A 203 -20.74 -3.59 -4.71
N GLY A 204 -20.91 -2.60 -5.59
CA GLY A 204 -20.01 -2.36 -6.72
C GLY A 204 -20.05 -3.47 -7.78
N ARG A 205 -18.94 -3.64 -8.51
CA ARG A 205 -18.86 -4.59 -9.63
C ARG A 205 -17.55 -5.37 -9.61
N GLY A 206 -17.67 -6.70 -9.64
CA GLY A 206 -16.54 -7.62 -9.59
C GLY A 206 -16.59 -8.73 -10.62
N TRP A 207 -15.61 -9.60 -10.54
CA TRP A 207 -15.43 -10.78 -11.39
C TRP A 207 -15.17 -12.01 -10.53
N TYR A 208 -15.69 -13.14 -10.99
CA TYR A 208 -15.34 -14.48 -10.55
C TYR A 208 -14.93 -15.31 -11.77
N GLN A 209 -13.94 -16.17 -11.63
CA GLN A 209 -13.60 -17.10 -12.70
C GLN A 209 -13.09 -18.42 -12.15
N GLU A 210 -13.63 -19.51 -12.69
CA GLU A 210 -13.08 -20.86 -12.54
C GLU A 210 -12.07 -21.17 -13.65
N GLU A 211 -11.07 -21.98 -13.33
CA GLU A 211 -10.06 -22.38 -14.31
C GLU A 211 -10.73 -23.06 -15.53
N GLY A 212 -10.37 -22.59 -16.73
CA GLY A 212 -10.90 -23.10 -17.99
C GLY A 212 -12.34 -22.65 -18.32
N LYS A 213 -12.98 -21.82 -17.49
CA LYS A 213 -14.30 -21.25 -17.76
C LYS A 213 -14.25 -19.75 -18.06
N PRO A 214 -15.27 -19.19 -18.75
CA PRO A 214 -15.44 -17.75 -18.87
C PRO A 214 -15.59 -17.10 -17.49
N ALA A 215 -15.09 -15.88 -17.35
CA ALA A 215 -15.35 -15.08 -16.15
C ALA A 215 -16.83 -14.68 -16.08
N VAL A 216 -17.33 -14.60 -14.85
CA VAL A 216 -18.71 -14.24 -14.51
C VAL A 216 -18.66 -12.91 -13.77
N GLU A 217 -19.48 -11.96 -14.20
CA GLU A 217 -19.65 -10.68 -13.52
C GLU A 217 -20.43 -10.87 -12.21
N ILE A 218 -19.97 -10.23 -11.14
CA ILE A 218 -20.62 -10.23 -9.83
C ILE A 218 -21.12 -8.82 -9.53
N LEU A 219 -22.44 -8.70 -9.38
CA LEU A 219 -23.14 -7.49 -8.98
C LEU A 219 -23.81 -7.70 -7.62
N PRO A 220 -24.35 -6.65 -6.97
CA PRO A 220 -25.14 -6.81 -5.75
C PRO A 220 -26.31 -7.78 -5.98
N GLY A 221 -26.37 -8.83 -5.16
CA GLY A 221 -27.35 -9.91 -5.27
C GLY A 221 -26.92 -11.11 -6.11
N THR A 222 -25.80 -11.04 -6.85
CA THR A 222 -25.24 -12.22 -7.52
C THR A 222 -24.72 -13.21 -6.49
N VAL A 223 -25.10 -14.49 -6.63
CA VAL A 223 -24.63 -15.59 -5.78
C VAL A 223 -23.75 -16.51 -6.60
N ILE A 224 -22.52 -16.75 -6.12
CA ILE A 224 -21.58 -17.69 -6.72
C ILE A 224 -21.40 -18.86 -5.76
N HIS A 225 -21.63 -20.08 -6.25
CA HIS A 225 -21.37 -21.30 -5.52
C HIS A 225 -20.07 -21.93 -6.00
N ILE A 226 -19.14 -22.17 -5.09
CA ILE A 226 -17.80 -22.64 -5.39
C ILE A 226 -17.58 -23.96 -4.64
N PRO A 227 -17.86 -25.11 -5.28
CA PRO A 227 -17.63 -26.41 -4.68
C PRO A 227 -16.17 -26.61 -4.25
N ALA A 228 -15.95 -27.45 -3.24
CA ALA A 228 -14.60 -27.83 -2.85
C ALA A 228 -13.83 -28.45 -4.03
N GLY A 229 -12.54 -28.12 -4.14
CA GLY A 229 -11.65 -28.60 -5.20
C GLY A 229 -11.63 -27.75 -6.48
N VAL A 230 -12.50 -26.73 -6.59
CA VAL A 230 -12.52 -25.84 -7.76
C VAL A 230 -11.43 -24.78 -7.65
N LYS A 231 -10.53 -24.73 -8.65
CA LYS A 231 -9.54 -23.65 -8.80
C LYS A 231 -10.21 -22.41 -9.38
N HIS A 232 -10.13 -21.31 -8.65
CA HIS A 232 -10.82 -20.07 -9.00
C HIS A 232 -10.11 -18.83 -8.48
N TRP A 233 -10.52 -17.66 -8.97
CA TRP A 233 -10.18 -16.35 -8.41
C TRP A 233 -11.41 -15.43 -8.43
N HIS A 234 -11.35 -14.35 -7.67
CA HIS A 234 -12.34 -13.29 -7.66
C HIS A 234 -11.72 -11.94 -7.27
N GLY A 235 -12.38 -10.85 -7.66
CA GLY A 235 -11.92 -9.51 -7.39
C GLY A 235 -12.81 -8.42 -7.99
N ALA A 236 -12.37 -7.18 -7.89
CA ALA A 236 -13.03 -6.02 -8.48
C ALA A 236 -12.90 -5.98 -10.01
N ALA A 237 -13.81 -5.25 -10.67
CA ALA A 237 -13.58 -4.74 -12.01
C ALA A 237 -12.49 -3.65 -12.02
N ALA A 238 -11.91 -3.37 -13.18
CA ALA A 238 -10.76 -2.47 -13.28
C ALA A 238 -11.07 -1.00 -12.90
N ASP A 239 -12.33 -0.62 -12.97
CA ASP A 239 -12.85 0.75 -12.83
C ASP A 239 -13.92 0.88 -11.73
N SER A 240 -14.13 -0.16 -10.93
CA SER A 240 -15.17 -0.19 -9.90
C SER A 240 -14.65 -0.83 -8.63
N TRP A 241 -14.99 -0.25 -7.48
CA TRP A 241 -14.85 -0.95 -6.21
C TRP A 241 -15.79 -2.16 -6.19
N PHE A 242 -15.45 -3.17 -5.38
CA PHE A 242 -16.30 -4.35 -5.24
C PHE A 242 -16.28 -4.88 -3.82
N ALA A 243 -17.43 -5.31 -3.32
CA ALA A 243 -17.52 -6.05 -2.07
C ALA A 243 -18.46 -7.24 -2.20
N HIS A 244 -18.07 -8.33 -1.54
CA HIS A 244 -18.91 -9.52 -1.40
C HIS A 244 -18.79 -10.10 0.00
N LEU A 245 -19.85 -10.79 0.43
CA LEU A 245 -19.78 -11.71 1.55
C LEU A 245 -19.11 -13.00 1.07
N ALA A 246 -18.12 -13.47 1.80
CA ALA A 246 -17.49 -14.77 1.62
C ALA A 246 -17.96 -15.69 2.74
N PHE A 247 -18.61 -16.78 2.36
CA PHE A 247 -19.05 -17.84 3.26
C PHE A 247 -18.09 -19.02 3.14
N GLU A 248 -17.49 -19.43 4.24
CA GLU A 248 -16.78 -20.70 4.32
C GLU A 248 -17.78 -21.79 4.68
N LEU A 249 -18.09 -22.68 3.73
CA LEU A 249 -19.10 -23.70 3.94
C LEU A 249 -18.52 -24.85 4.77
N SER A 250 -19.33 -25.42 5.67
CA SER A 250 -18.90 -26.54 6.50
C SER A 250 -18.49 -27.74 5.64
N GLY A 251 -17.33 -28.31 5.96
CA GLY A 251 -16.80 -29.51 5.31
C GLY A 251 -15.92 -30.31 6.24
N GLU A 252 -15.57 -31.52 5.83
CA GLU A 252 -14.62 -32.38 6.55
C GLU A 252 -13.20 -32.15 6.02
N ASN A 253 -12.22 -32.03 6.92
CA ASN A 253 -10.80 -31.81 6.61
C ASN A 253 -10.55 -30.63 5.67
N THR A 254 -11.10 -29.46 5.99
CA THR A 254 -11.01 -28.28 5.12
C THR A 254 -9.61 -27.65 5.14
N SER A 255 -9.20 -27.10 4.01
CA SER A 255 -7.97 -26.30 3.89
C SER A 255 -7.99 -25.40 2.66
N ASN A 256 -7.15 -24.37 2.63
CA ASN A 256 -6.98 -23.48 1.48
C ASN A 256 -5.63 -23.70 0.83
N GLU A 257 -5.62 -23.82 -0.49
CA GLU A 257 -4.41 -23.86 -1.31
C GLU A 257 -4.35 -22.60 -2.16
N TRP A 258 -3.37 -21.74 -1.89
CA TRP A 258 -3.08 -20.55 -2.70
C TRP A 258 -2.10 -20.91 -3.81
N LEU A 259 -2.36 -20.41 -5.02
CA LEU A 259 -1.62 -20.70 -6.24
C LEU A 259 -1.06 -19.41 -6.86
N GLU A 260 -0.79 -19.44 -8.16
CA GLU A 260 -0.21 -18.32 -8.89
C GLU A 260 -1.15 -17.10 -8.99
N PRO A 261 -0.58 -15.88 -9.11
CA PRO A 261 -1.36 -14.69 -9.40
C PRO A 261 -2.11 -14.77 -10.73
N VAL A 262 -3.26 -14.09 -10.79
CA VAL A 262 -3.94 -13.83 -12.06
C VAL A 262 -3.12 -12.81 -12.84
N THR A 263 -2.60 -13.23 -14.00
CA THR A 263 -1.75 -12.36 -14.83
C THR A 263 -2.53 -11.14 -15.31
N ASP A 264 -1.85 -10.00 -15.42
CA ASP A 264 -2.46 -8.78 -15.96
C ASP A 264 -3.02 -9.01 -17.38
N GLU A 265 -2.35 -9.83 -18.19
CA GLU A 265 -2.84 -10.16 -19.54
C GLU A 265 -4.17 -10.92 -19.50
N ALA A 266 -4.34 -11.90 -18.60
CA ALA A 266 -5.59 -12.62 -18.45
C ALA A 266 -6.70 -11.71 -17.92
N TYR A 267 -6.38 -10.88 -16.91
CA TYR A 267 -7.32 -9.95 -16.30
C TYR A 267 -7.77 -8.84 -17.27
N ASN A 268 -6.85 -8.27 -18.05
CA ASN A 268 -7.15 -7.19 -18.99
C ASN A 268 -7.96 -7.65 -20.22
N LYS A 269 -8.13 -8.96 -20.43
CA LYS A 269 -9.03 -9.52 -21.46
C LYS A 269 -10.50 -9.50 -21.03
N LEU A 270 -10.78 -9.30 -19.74
CA LEU A 270 -12.14 -9.15 -19.24
C LEU A 270 -12.71 -7.81 -19.75
N GLN A 271 -13.99 -7.80 -20.12
CA GLN A 271 -14.64 -6.60 -20.66
C GLN A 271 -14.63 -5.47 -19.62
N LYS A 272 -14.50 -4.23 -20.10
CA LYS A 272 -14.66 -3.00 -19.30
C LYS A 272 -16.14 -2.69 -19.07
#